data_AF-A0A7Y5ZZV6-F1
#
_entry.id   AF-A0A7Y5ZZV6-F1
#
_cell.length_a   1.000
_cell.length_b   1.000
_cell.length_c   1.000
_cell.angle_alpha   90.00
_cell.angle_beta   90.00
_cell.angle_gamma   90.00
#
_symmetry.space_group_name_H-M   'P 1'
#
loop_
_entity.id
_entity.type
_entity.pdbx_description
1 polymer ?
#
loop_
_entity_poly.entity_id
_entity_poly.type
_entity_poly.pdbx_seq_one_letter_code
_entity_poly.pdbx_strand_id
1 'polypeptide(L)'
;MELHVELVGFVASVLSLVLWWPQAVRVWRLRHDGSGLGGVSISTQALLLANAGLWAVYAVLTGSFWVGAPGLVNAPLALTTIVLVRRSRVPADDDRAPAVPTGV
;
A
#
# COMPACT_ATOMS: atom_id res chain seq x y z
N MET A 1 1.83 11.15 31.97
CA MET A 1 2.31 10.04 31.14
C MET A 1 3.81 9.99 31.30
N GLU A 2 4.39 8.80 31.42
CA GLU A 2 5.82 8.63 31.66
C GLU A 2 6.61 9.02 30.39
N LEU A 3 7.51 10.02 30.47
CA LEU A 3 8.28 10.57 29.33
C LEU A 3 8.96 9.48 28.48
N HIS A 4 9.42 8.40 29.11
CA HIS A 4 10.07 7.29 28.43
C HIS A 4 9.11 6.53 27.48
N VAL A 5 7.82 6.41 27.83
CA VAL A 5 6.81 5.77 26.98
C VAL A 5 6.55 6.60 25.73
N GLU A 6 6.44 7.92 25.88
CA GLU A 6 6.26 8.84 24.76
C GLU A 6 7.46 8.82 23.80
N LEU A 7 8.68 8.83 24.35
CA LEU A 7 9.90 8.84 23.56
C LEU A 7 10.11 7.53 22.80
N VAL A 8 9.84 6.39 23.43
CA VAL A 8 9.88 5.08 22.75
C VAL A 8 8.80 5.01 21.66
N GLY A 9 7.59 5.45 21.95
CA GLY A 9 6.50 5.49 20.97
C GLY A 9 6.81 6.37 19.75
N PHE A 10 7.39 7.56 19.99
CA PHE A 10 7.84 8.46 18.93
C PHE A 10 8.93 7.80 18.07
N VAL A 11 9.98 7.25 18.68
CA VAL A 11 11.08 6.61 17.95
C VAL A 11 10.58 5.40 17.16
N ALA A 12 9.74 4.56 17.75
CA ALA A 12 9.12 3.42 17.06
C ALA A 12 8.29 3.89 15.85
N SER A 13 7.58 5.01 15.99
CA SER A 13 6.81 5.61 14.89
C SER A 13 7.71 6.08 13.76
N VAL A 14 8.76 6.83 14.07
CA VAL A 14 9.76 7.32 13.10
C VAL A 14 10.42 6.15 12.37
N LEU A 15 10.88 5.13 13.11
CA LEU A 15 11.50 3.95 12.51
C LEU A 15 10.53 3.22 11.59
N SER A 16 9.27 3.10 11.98
CA SER A 16 8.23 2.52 11.11
C SER A 16 8.10 3.32 9.82
N LEU A 17 8.04 4.65 9.88
CA LEU A 17 7.97 5.50 8.67
C LEU A 17 9.17 5.28 7.74
N VAL A 18 10.38 5.22 8.29
CA VAL A 18 11.61 4.99 7.52
C VAL A 18 11.61 3.60 6.88
N LEU A 19 11.16 2.56 7.59
CA LEU A 19 11.05 1.19 7.06
C LEU A 19 10.10 1.09 5.86
N TRP A 20 9.02 1.87 5.87
CA TRP A 20 8.02 1.88 4.79
C TRP A 20 8.38 2.79 3.61
N TRP A 21 9.34 3.69 3.77
CA TRP A 21 9.77 4.64 2.75
C TRP A 21 10.19 4.00 1.41
N PRO A 22 11.03 2.93 1.38
CA PRO A 22 11.45 2.33 0.11
C PRO A 22 10.28 1.76 -0.69
N GLN A 23 9.29 1.18 -0.01
CA GLN A 23 8.08 0.66 -0.63
C GLN A 23 7.22 1.79 -1.19
N ALA A 24 7.08 2.91 -0.46
CA ALA A 24 6.40 4.10 -0.94
C ALA A 24 7.03 4.66 -2.22
N VAL A 25 8.36 4.81 -2.22
CA VAL A 25 9.11 5.27 -3.39
C VAL A 25 8.95 4.32 -4.57
N ARG A 26 8.99 3.00 -4.35
CA ARG A 26 8.80 2.00 -5.41
C ARG A 26 7.42 2.10 -6.05
N VAL A 27 6.37 2.14 -5.24
CA VAL A 27 4.98 2.24 -5.71
C VAL A 27 4.78 3.55 -6.47
N TRP A 28 5.32 4.66 -5.97
CA TRP A 28 5.25 5.95 -6.66
C TRP A 28 5.98 5.92 -8.00
N ARG A 29 7.19 5.36 -8.08
CA ARG A 29 7.94 5.27 -9.34
C ARG A 29 7.21 4.45 -10.40
N LEU A 30 6.60 3.34 -9.99
CA LEU A 30 5.91 2.41 -10.88
C LEU A 30 4.45 2.79 -11.17
N ARG A 31 3.97 3.94 -10.67
CA ARG A 31 2.56 4.36 -10.82
C ARG A 31 2.09 4.52 -12.27
N HIS A 32 3.02 4.73 -13.21
CA HIS A 32 2.74 4.85 -14.65
C HIS A 32 3.27 3.66 -15.47
N ASP A 33 3.90 2.68 -14.82
CA ASP A 33 4.44 1.49 -15.47
C ASP A 33 3.78 0.25 -14.86
N GLY A 34 2.66 -0.15 -15.45
CA GLY A 34 1.87 -1.29 -14.98
C GLY A 34 2.61 -2.62 -15.06
N SER A 35 3.58 -2.76 -15.97
CA SER A 35 4.36 -3.99 -16.14
C SER A 35 5.26 -4.26 -14.92
N GLY A 36 5.82 -3.20 -14.32
CA GLY A 36 6.68 -3.30 -13.13
C GLY A 36 5.93 -3.66 -11.84
N LEU A 37 4.60 -3.57 -11.82
CA LEU A 37 3.75 -3.90 -10.67
C LEU A 37 3.17 -5.33 -10.70
N GLY A 38 3.38 -6.07 -11.80
CA GLY A 38 2.80 -7.42 -11.98
C GLY A 38 3.12 -8.40 -10.86
N GLY A 39 4.32 -8.32 -10.27
CA GLY A 39 4.77 -9.17 -9.16
C GLY A 39 4.24 -8.78 -7.76
N VAL A 40 3.46 -7.69 -7.64
CA VAL A 40 2.95 -7.25 -6.33
C VAL A 40 1.65 -7.99 -6.00
N SER A 41 1.65 -8.70 -4.87
CA SER A 41 0.48 -9.43 -4.36
C SER A 41 -0.57 -8.48 -3.77
N ILE A 42 -1.77 -8.45 -4.37
CA ILE A 42 -2.93 -7.72 -3.82
C ILE A 42 -3.32 -8.26 -2.44
N SER A 43 -3.27 -9.57 -2.23
CA SER A 43 -3.63 -10.21 -0.97
C SER A 43 -2.72 -9.76 0.18
N THR A 44 -1.41 -9.60 -0.09
CA THR A 44 -0.46 -9.06 0.88
C THR A 44 -0.79 -7.62 1.24
N GLN A 45 -1.13 -6.78 0.24
CA GLN A 45 -1.54 -5.39 0.51
C GLN A 45 -2.87 -5.30 1.27
N ALA A 46 -3.81 -6.19 1.00
CA ALA A 46 -5.07 -6.26 1.73
C ALA A 46 -4.85 -6.66 3.20
N LEU A 47 -3.97 -7.63 3.47
CA LEU A 47 -3.60 -8.01 4.83
C LEU A 47 -2.91 -6.87 5.58
N LEU A 48 -2.04 -6.12 4.90
CA LEU A 48 -1.40 -4.92 5.46
C LEU A 48 -2.43 -3.84 5.82
N LEU A 49 -3.43 -3.63 4.97
CA LEU A 49 -4.51 -2.69 5.24
C LEU A 49 -5.37 -3.12 6.44
N ALA A 50 -5.71 -4.41 6.53
CA ALA A 50 -6.43 -4.98 7.66
C ALA A 50 -5.62 -4.86 8.97
N ASN A 51 -4.31 -5.16 8.92
CA ASN A 51 -3.40 -4.99 10.04
C ASN A 51 -3.32 -3.52 10.49
N ALA A 52 -3.20 -2.57 9.56
CA ALA A 52 -3.21 -1.15 9.89
C ALA A 52 -4.54 -0.71 10.54
N GLY A 53 -5.67 -1.27 10.08
CA GLY A 53 -6.98 -1.06 10.70
C GLY A 53 -7.05 -1.58 12.13
N LEU A 54 -6.56 -2.80 12.40
CA LEU A 54 -6.48 -3.37 13.74
C LEU A 54 -5.62 -2.52 14.68
N TRP A 55 -4.46 -2.06 14.21
CA TRP A 55 -3.60 -1.15 14.99
C TRP A 55 -4.26 0.20 15.27
N ALA A 56 -5.00 0.76 14.31
CA ALA A 56 -5.75 1.99 14.52
C ALA A 56 -6.86 1.81 15.58
N VAL A 57 -7.62 0.71 15.51
CA VAL A 57 -8.63 0.37 16.52
C VAL A 57 -7.96 0.21 17.90
N TYR A 58 -6.85 -0.51 17.97
CA TYR A 58 -6.11 -0.70 19.21
C TYR A 58 -5.59 0.63 19.79
N ALA A 59 -5.08 1.53 18.95
CA ALA A 59 -4.61 2.85 19.38
C ALA A 59 -5.76 3.69 19.98
N VAL A 60 -6.94 3.67 19.37
CA VAL A 60 -8.14 4.35 19.90
C VAL A 60 -8.57 3.75 21.23
N LEU A 61 -8.64 2.42 21.33
CA LEU A 61 -9.06 1.72 22.56
C LEU A 61 -8.07 1.93 23.73
N THR A 62 -6.79 2.12 23.42
CA THR A 62 -5.73 2.33 24.44
C THR A 62 -5.42 3.80 24.71
N GLY A 63 -5.99 4.73 23.95
CA GLY A 63 -5.64 6.15 24.01
C GLY A 63 -4.19 6.46 23.61
N SER A 64 -3.51 5.55 22.91
CA SER A 64 -2.09 5.66 22.59
C SER A 64 -1.87 6.19 21.18
N PHE A 65 -1.59 7.48 21.07
CA PHE A 65 -1.36 8.16 19.79
C PHE A 65 -0.23 7.51 18.97
N TRP A 66 0.92 7.25 19.61
CA TRP A 66 2.11 6.74 18.93
C TRP A 66 1.95 5.34 18.38
N VAL A 67 1.05 4.56 18.96
CA VAL A 67 0.73 3.22 18.46
C VAL A 67 -0.05 3.28 17.14
N GLY A 68 -0.89 4.30 16.96
CA GLY A 68 -1.68 4.50 15.74
C GLY A 68 -0.94 5.26 14.63
N ALA A 69 0.06 6.06 14.99
CA ALA A 69 0.74 6.98 14.06
C ALA A 69 1.31 6.30 12.79
N PRO A 70 1.98 5.13 12.85
CA PRO A 70 2.46 4.44 11.65
C PRO A 70 1.33 4.00 10.70
N GLY A 71 0.16 3.67 11.25
CA GLY A 71 -1.02 3.26 10.48
C GLY A 71 -1.50 4.34 9.51
N LEU A 72 -1.31 5.61 9.86
CA LEU A 72 -1.67 6.76 9.01
C LEU A 72 -0.84 6.84 7.72
N VAL A 73 0.31 6.18 7.66
CA VAL A 73 1.15 6.13 6.45
C VAL A 73 1.02 4.79 5.75
N ASN A 74 0.96 3.69 6.50
CA ASN A 74 0.87 2.35 5.95
C ASN A 74 -0.45 2.09 5.24
N ALA A 75 -1.57 2.58 5.79
CA ALA A 75 -2.89 2.35 5.19
C ALA A 75 -3.06 3.06 3.84
N PRO A 76 -2.74 4.37 3.69
CA PRO A 76 -2.75 5.01 2.37
C PRO A 76 -1.83 4.33 1.37
N LEU A 77 -0.62 3.94 1.78
CA LEU A 77 0.33 3.28 0.90
C LEU A 77 -0.17 1.93 0.39
N ALA A 78 -0.70 1.09 1.29
CA ALA A 78 -1.29 -0.20 0.92
C ALA A 78 -2.48 0.01 -0.05
N LEU A 79 -3.33 0.99 0.23
CA LEU A 79 -4.47 1.33 -0.63
C LEU A 79 -4.02 1.80 -2.02
N THR A 80 -3.07 2.74 -2.10
CA THR A 80 -2.52 3.22 -3.37
C THR A 80 -1.90 2.08 -4.18
N THR A 81 -1.17 1.17 -3.51
CA THR A 81 -0.59 -0.01 -4.16
C THR A 81 -1.68 -0.91 -4.74
N ILE A 82 -2.74 -1.20 -3.98
CA ILE A 82 -3.88 -2.00 -4.47
C ILE A 82 -4.52 -1.35 -5.70
N VAL A 83 -4.77 -0.04 -5.65
CA VAL A 83 -5.39 0.71 -6.76
C VAL A 83 -4.53 0.65 -8.02
N LEU A 84 -3.21 0.89 -7.91
CA LEU A 84 -2.30 0.87 -9.04
C LEU A 84 -2.13 -0.54 -9.63
N VAL A 85 -2.01 -1.57 -8.78
CA VAL A 85 -1.94 -2.97 -9.22
C VAL A 85 -3.23 -3.40 -9.91
N ARG A 86 -4.41 -2.96 -9.43
CA ARG A 86 -5.67 -3.27 -10.10
C ARG A 86 -5.77 -2.59 -11.46
N ARG A 87 -5.42 -1.31 -11.56
CA ARG A 87 -5.45 -0.54 -12.82
C ARG A 87 -4.51 -1.11 -13.88
N SER A 88 -3.31 -1.54 -13.49
CA SER A 88 -2.33 -2.14 -14.40
C SER A 88 -2.74 -3.52 -14.91
N ARG A 89 -3.63 -4.22 -14.21
CA ARG A 89 -4.15 -5.54 -14.63
C ARG A 89 -5.39 -5.48 -15.50
N VAL A 90 -6.06 -4.33 -15.62
CA VAL A 90 -7.15 -4.13 -16.58
C VAL A 90 -6.51 -3.99 -17.96
N PRO A 91 -6.64 -4.98 -18.86
CA PRO A 91 -6.10 -4.85 -20.21
C PRO A 91 -6.84 -3.72 -20.94
N ALA A 92 -6.11 -2.89 -21.68
CA ALA A 92 -6.73 -2.07 -22.70
C ALA A 92 -7.37 -3.03 -23.71
N ASP A 93 -8.70 -3.02 -23.79
CA ASP A 93 -9.50 -3.81 -24.72
C ASP A 93 -9.38 -3.24 -26.14
N ASP A 94 -8.15 -3.09 -26.62
CA ASP A 94 -7.82 -2.40 -27.88
C ASP A 94 -6.72 -3.16 -28.62
N ASP A 95 -7.07 -4.38 -29.04
CA ASP A 95 -6.60 -4.95 -30.29
C ASP A 95 -7.69 -5.88 -30.82
N ARG A 96 -8.75 -5.26 -31.33
CA ARG A 96 -9.58 -5.88 -32.37
C ARG A 96 -8.65 -6.16 -33.55
N ALA A 97 -8.06 -7.35 -33.62
CA ALA A 97 -7.49 -7.82 -34.86
C ALA A 97 -8.60 -7.77 -35.93
N PRO A 98 -8.44 -7.04 -37.05
CA PRO A 98 -9.42 -7.14 -38.13
C PRO A 98 -9.42 -8.60 -38.58
N ALA A 99 -10.61 -9.21 -38.57
CA ALA A 99 -10.82 -10.54 -39.14
C ALA A 99 -10.21 -10.55 -40.54
N VAL A 100 -9.12 -11.33 -40.70
CA VAL A 100 -8.51 -11.56 -42.00
C VAL A 100 -9.59 -12.22 -42.86
N PRO A 101 -10.01 -11.63 -44.00
CA PRO A 101 -10.94 -12.30 -44.90
C PRO A 101 -10.21 -13.52 -45.45
N THR A 102 -10.62 -14.71 -45.03
CA THR A 102 -10.20 -15.96 -45.67
C THR A 102 -10.89 -16.03 -47.02
N GLY A 103 -10.27 -15.41 -48.02
CA GLY A 103 -10.60 -15.66 -49.41
C GLY A 103 -9.89 -16.93 -49.87
N VAL A 104 -10.60 -18.05 -49.87
CA VAL A 104 -10.49 -19.15 -50.84
C VAL A 104 -11.87 -19.80 -50.97
#